data_AF-A0AAW3V8M9-F1
#
_entry.id   AF-A0AAW3V8M9-F1
#
_cell.length_a   1.000
_cell.length_b   1.000
_cell.length_c   1.000
_cell.angle_alpha   90.00
_cell.angle_beta   90.00
_cell.angle_gamma   90.00
#
_symmetry.space_group_name_H-M   'P 1'
#
loop_
_entity.id
_entity.type
_entity.pdbx_description
1 polymer ?
#
loop_
_entity_poly.entity_id
_entity_poly.type
_entity_poly.pdbx_seq_one_letter_code
_entity_poly.pdbx_strand_id
1 'polypeptide(L)'
;MTSTLDSPQQEDYVVLLDSVPQPAVDAAEPFIVSSDRRVILAYPIAESDFERFGPFDSDDDPFCTVLFPDAVFHRLGPPGDADLEIHPLASPGLSRYSVHEVMNSSLAAEISAVSSPGPVQRHFVITFQGATFECVASDYTVVGVYGAGEIASREAFSLVR
;
A
#
# COMPACT_ATOMS: atom_id res chain seq x y z
N MET A 1 -42.80 4.38 -15.89
CA MET A 1 -41.53 4.99 -16.32
C MET A 1 -40.80 5.43 -15.08
N THR A 2 -39.83 4.64 -14.64
CA THR A 2 -38.89 4.98 -13.57
C THR A 2 -37.52 4.75 -14.17
N SER A 3 -36.97 5.80 -14.77
CA SER A 3 -35.60 5.81 -15.25
C SER A 3 -34.73 5.91 -14.01
N THR A 4 -34.16 4.80 -13.56
CA THR A 4 -32.98 4.83 -12.70
C THR A 4 -31.86 5.43 -13.53
N LEU A 5 -31.32 6.56 -13.08
CA LEU A 5 -30.11 7.14 -13.61
C LEU A 5 -28.97 6.19 -13.25
N ASP A 6 -28.66 5.23 -14.12
CA ASP A 6 -27.33 4.64 -14.19
C ASP A 6 -26.37 5.79 -14.55
N SER A 7 -25.86 6.45 -13.52
CA SER A 7 -24.60 7.16 -13.68
C SER A 7 -23.58 6.06 -13.95
N PRO A 8 -22.81 6.09 -15.05
CA PRO A 8 -21.77 5.09 -15.26
C PRO A 8 -20.88 5.12 -14.03
N GLN A 9 -20.90 4.02 -13.27
CA GLN A 9 -20.00 3.82 -12.15
C GLN A 9 -18.61 3.92 -12.75
N GLN A 10 -17.87 4.98 -12.41
CA GLN A 10 -16.57 5.21 -13.00
C GLN A 10 -15.67 4.05 -12.57
N GLU A 11 -15.20 3.25 -13.54
CA GLU A 11 -14.48 2.01 -13.24
C GLU A 11 -13.16 2.31 -12.52
N ASP A 12 -12.84 1.44 -11.55
CA ASP A 12 -11.55 1.43 -10.85
C ASP A 12 -10.42 1.28 -11.88
N TYR A 13 -9.38 2.10 -11.75
CA TYR A 13 -8.14 1.91 -12.51
C TYR A 13 -6.93 2.12 -11.63
N VAL A 14 -5.87 1.37 -11.93
CA VAL A 14 -4.67 1.31 -11.10
C VAL A 14 -3.58 2.20 -11.68
N VAL A 15 -2.94 3.01 -10.83
CA VAL A 15 -1.81 3.87 -11.16
C VAL A 15 -0.60 3.47 -10.32
N LEU A 16 0.56 3.32 -10.97
CA LEU A 16 1.82 3.05 -10.29
C LEU A 16 2.32 4.28 -9.51
N LEU A 17 2.78 4.04 -8.29
CA LEU A 17 3.42 5.05 -7.45
C LEU A 17 4.94 4.90 -7.52
N ASP A 18 5.52 5.30 -8.66
CA ASP A 18 6.96 5.21 -8.91
C ASP A 18 7.80 6.05 -7.93
N SER A 19 7.20 6.95 -7.15
CA SER A 19 7.88 7.70 -6.09
C SER A 19 8.18 6.88 -4.83
N VAL A 20 7.57 5.70 -4.69
CA VAL A 20 7.69 4.83 -3.52
C VAL A 20 8.63 3.67 -3.86
N PRO A 21 9.55 3.26 -2.96
CA PRO A 21 10.37 2.08 -3.17
C PRO A 21 9.51 0.85 -3.46
N GLN A 22 9.83 0.12 -4.51
CA GLN A 22 9.13 -1.11 -4.89
C GLN A 22 9.51 -2.24 -3.92
N PRO A 23 8.58 -3.13 -3.54
CA PRO A 23 8.89 -4.33 -2.78
C PRO A 23 9.93 -5.22 -3.47
N ALA A 24 10.86 -5.79 -2.71
CA ALA A 24 11.75 -6.82 -3.25
C ALA A 24 10.99 -8.14 -3.56
N VAL A 25 11.50 -8.90 -4.54
CA VAL A 25 10.82 -10.07 -5.12
C VAL A 25 10.90 -11.32 -4.23
N ASP A 26 11.96 -11.44 -3.44
CA ASP A 26 12.36 -12.62 -2.66
C ASP A 26 12.45 -12.33 -1.16
N ALA A 27 11.75 -11.28 -0.74
CA ALA A 27 12.10 -10.53 0.44
C ALA A 27 11.35 -10.97 1.69
N ALA A 28 11.88 -10.58 2.86
CA ALA A 28 11.23 -10.78 4.15
C ALA A 28 9.76 -10.31 4.17
N GLU A 29 8.93 -10.97 4.97
CA GLU A 29 7.49 -10.68 5.06
C GLU A 29 7.26 -9.21 5.49
N PRO A 30 6.35 -8.48 4.82
CA PRO A 30 5.98 -7.13 5.25
C PRO A 30 5.37 -7.18 6.66
N PHE A 31 5.61 -6.14 7.45
CA PHE A 31 4.99 -6.03 8.77
C PHE A 31 4.20 -4.73 8.90
N ILE A 32 3.18 -4.77 9.76
CA ILE A 32 2.27 -3.65 10.00
C ILE A 32 2.30 -3.28 11.47
N VAL A 33 2.33 -1.97 11.73
CA VAL A 33 1.97 -1.39 13.02
C VAL A 33 0.76 -0.49 12.80
N SER A 34 -0.31 -0.71 13.55
CA SER A 34 -1.53 0.09 13.41
C SER A 34 -2.08 0.58 14.75
N SER A 35 -2.67 1.76 14.71
CA SER A 35 -3.53 2.34 15.73
C SER A 35 -4.81 2.87 15.06
N ASP A 36 -5.72 3.49 15.83
CA ASP A 36 -7.06 3.88 15.37
C ASP A 36 -7.09 4.58 14.00
N ARG A 37 -6.14 5.49 13.73
CA ARG A 37 -6.09 6.27 12.50
C ARG A 37 -4.74 6.24 11.78
N ARG A 38 -3.84 5.34 12.17
CA ARG A 38 -2.51 5.24 11.56
C ARG A 38 -2.22 3.80 11.23
N VAL A 39 -1.85 3.56 9.99
CA VAL A 39 -1.27 2.30 9.56
C VAL A 39 0.12 2.60 9.06
N ILE A 40 1.12 1.93 9.62
CA ILE A 40 2.48 1.97 9.13
C ILE A 40 2.80 0.59 8.59
N LEU A 41 3.21 0.55 7.32
CA LEU A 41 3.70 -0.64 6.67
C LEU A 41 5.20 -0.50 6.46
N ALA A 42 5.95 -1.54 6.77
CA ALA A 42 7.35 -1.59 6.37
C ALA A 42 7.68 -2.92 5.70
N TYR A 43 8.54 -2.81 4.70
CA TYR A 43 8.88 -3.90 3.80
C TYR A 43 10.26 -3.68 3.17
N PRO A 44 10.96 -4.78 2.83
CA PRO A 44 12.22 -4.73 2.09
C PRO A 44 12.05 -4.21 0.67
N ILE A 45 12.98 -3.39 0.19
CA ILE A 45 12.90 -2.73 -1.13
C ILE A 45 13.68 -3.49 -2.19
N ALA A 46 13.28 -3.36 -3.45
CA ALA A 46 13.99 -3.95 -4.59
C ALA A 46 15.41 -3.39 -4.75
N GLU A 47 16.37 -4.24 -5.15
CA GLU A 47 17.75 -3.83 -5.43
C GLU A 47 17.83 -2.70 -6.47
N SER A 48 16.91 -2.66 -7.43
CA SER A 48 16.82 -1.60 -8.44
C SER A 48 16.57 -0.22 -7.85
N ASP A 49 16.05 -0.14 -6.62
CA ASP A 49 15.80 1.10 -5.89
C ASP A 49 16.96 1.49 -4.96
N PHE A 50 18.00 0.64 -4.80
CA PHE A 50 19.10 0.91 -3.85
C PHE A 50 19.86 2.19 -4.16
N GLU A 51 20.20 2.44 -5.43
CA GLU A 51 20.91 3.66 -5.83
C GLU A 51 20.07 4.92 -5.59
N ARG A 52 18.75 4.79 -5.67
CA ARG A 52 17.81 5.91 -5.56
C ARG A 52 17.52 6.31 -4.11
N PHE A 53 17.48 5.34 -3.21
CA PHE A 53 17.12 5.55 -1.80
C PHE A 53 18.29 5.37 -0.84
N GLY A 54 19.47 5.01 -1.34
CA GLY A 54 20.72 4.86 -0.60
C GLY A 54 21.51 6.17 -0.40
N PRO A 55 22.78 6.08 -0.01
CA PRO A 55 23.65 4.90 -0.11
C PRO A 55 23.37 3.83 0.96
N PHE A 56 23.59 2.57 0.59
CA PHE A 56 23.57 1.39 1.46
C PHE A 56 24.93 0.70 1.43
N ASP A 57 25.31 0.07 2.53
CA ASP A 57 26.48 -0.80 2.58
C ASP A 57 26.19 -2.15 1.89
N SER A 58 27.23 -2.89 1.50
CA SER A 58 27.07 -4.14 0.72
C SER A 58 26.36 -5.28 1.49
N ASP A 59 26.32 -5.17 2.81
CA ASP A 59 25.68 -6.10 3.74
C ASP A 59 24.34 -5.57 4.30
N ASP A 60 23.89 -4.39 3.86
CA ASP A 60 22.56 -3.89 4.19
C ASP A 60 21.47 -4.71 3.49
N ASP A 61 20.34 -4.85 4.18
CA ASP A 61 19.08 -5.35 3.65
C ASP A 61 18.05 -4.22 3.79
N PRO A 62 17.93 -3.31 2.80
CA PRO A 62 17.19 -2.07 2.97
C PRO A 62 15.67 -2.23 3.03
N PHE A 63 15.04 -1.57 4.00
CA PHE A 63 13.60 -1.55 4.23
C PHE A 63 13.03 -0.14 4.08
N CYS A 64 11.90 -0.03 3.39
CA CYS A 64 11.07 1.16 3.36
C CYS A 64 10.07 1.11 4.52
N THR A 65 9.73 2.28 5.06
CA THR A 65 8.57 2.46 5.94
C THR A 65 7.62 3.50 5.34
N VAL A 66 6.35 3.15 5.21
CA VAL A 66 5.28 3.99 4.66
C VAL A 66 4.20 4.19 5.73
N LEU A 67 3.90 5.44 6.03
CA LEU A 67 2.79 5.85 6.90
C LEU A 67 1.56 6.19 6.06
N PHE A 68 0.43 5.61 6.44
CA PHE A 68 -0.90 5.93 5.95
C PHE A 68 -1.69 6.64 7.06
N PRO A 69 -1.80 7.98 7.04
CA PRO A 69 -2.59 8.74 8.01
C PRO A 69 -4.10 8.64 7.73
N ASP A 70 -4.89 8.84 8.78
CA ASP A 70 -6.36 8.79 8.77
C ASP A 70 -6.90 7.53 8.09
N ALA A 71 -6.19 6.41 8.28
CA ALA A 71 -6.54 5.12 7.74
C ALA A 71 -7.86 4.61 8.34
N VAL A 72 -8.83 4.32 7.48
CA VAL A 72 -10.16 3.81 7.86
C VAL A 72 -10.31 2.31 7.57
N PHE A 73 -9.41 1.75 6.77
CA PHE A 73 -9.37 0.34 6.43
C PHE A 73 -7.95 -0.08 6.10
N HIS A 74 -7.57 -1.29 6.50
CA HIS A 74 -6.41 -1.97 5.96
C HIS A 74 -6.59 -3.49 5.98
N ARG A 75 -5.89 -4.19 5.08
CA ARG A 75 -5.72 -5.64 5.11
C ARG A 75 -4.31 -6.01 4.63
N LEU A 76 -3.78 -7.10 5.16
CA LEU A 76 -2.63 -7.81 4.64
C LEU A 76 -2.98 -9.28 4.58
N GLY A 77 -2.97 -9.85 3.37
CA GLY A 77 -3.39 -11.22 3.17
C GLY A 77 -3.41 -11.59 1.69
N PRO A 78 -3.99 -12.75 1.34
CA PRO A 78 -4.03 -13.19 -0.05
C PRO A 78 -4.84 -12.22 -0.94
N PRO A 79 -4.54 -12.16 -2.24
CA PRO A 79 -3.59 -13.01 -2.97
C PRO A 79 -2.13 -12.58 -2.83
N GLY A 80 -1.20 -13.51 -3.06
CA GLY A 80 0.22 -13.24 -3.28
C GLY A 80 0.57 -13.24 -4.77
N ASP A 81 1.85 -13.30 -5.10
CA ASP A 81 2.35 -13.28 -6.49
C ASP A 81 1.82 -14.43 -7.35
N ALA A 82 1.78 -15.63 -6.77
CA ALA A 82 1.36 -16.85 -7.46
C ALA A 82 -0.11 -16.82 -7.92
N ASP A 83 -0.94 -16.05 -7.22
CA ASP A 83 -2.37 -15.96 -7.43
C ASP A 83 -2.85 -14.52 -7.68
N LEU A 84 -1.96 -13.57 -7.98
CA LEU A 84 -2.34 -12.16 -8.14
C LEU A 84 -3.43 -11.94 -9.21
N GLU A 85 -3.48 -12.78 -10.25
CA GLU A 85 -4.48 -12.72 -11.33
C GLU A 85 -5.93 -12.88 -10.83
N ILE A 86 -6.15 -13.48 -9.65
CA ILE A 86 -7.49 -13.59 -9.05
C ILE A 86 -7.92 -12.30 -8.32
N HIS A 87 -6.99 -11.36 -8.12
CA HIS A 87 -7.31 -10.10 -7.48
C HIS A 87 -8.28 -9.28 -8.35
N PRO A 88 -9.33 -8.65 -7.80
CA PRO A 88 -10.26 -7.83 -8.57
C PRO A 88 -9.59 -6.70 -9.37
N LEU A 89 -8.46 -6.19 -8.87
CA LEU A 89 -7.67 -5.13 -9.52
C LEU A 89 -6.62 -5.63 -10.53
N ALA A 90 -6.47 -6.95 -10.74
CA ALA A 90 -5.52 -7.49 -11.72
C ALA A 90 -5.80 -6.98 -13.13
N SER A 91 -7.06 -7.10 -13.59
CA SER A 91 -7.49 -6.57 -14.90
C SER A 91 -7.37 -5.04 -14.99
N PRO A 92 -7.71 -4.27 -13.95
CA PRO A 92 -7.45 -2.82 -13.86
C PRO A 92 -5.98 -2.37 -13.87
N GLY A 93 -5.00 -3.28 -13.84
CA GLY A 93 -3.57 -2.96 -13.96
C GLY A 93 -2.74 -3.17 -12.69
N LEU A 94 -3.26 -3.89 -11.69
CA LEU A 94 -2.46 -4.28 -10.53
C LEU A 94 -1.31 -5.19 -10.96
N SER A 95 -0.09 -4.82 -10.59
CA SER A 95 1.13 -5.52 -10.95
C SER A 95 1.85 -6.10 -9.73
N ARG A 96 2.74 -7.05 -9.97
CA ARG A 96 3.48 -7.77 -8.93
C ARG A 96 4.59 -6.89 -8.36
N TYR A 97 4.91 -7.07 -7.08
CA TYR A 97 6.02 -6.40 -6.40
C TYR A 97 6.01 -4.89 -6.62
N SER A 98 4.83 -4.27 -6.52
CA SER A 98 4.65 -2.88 -6.90
C SER A 98 3.72 -2.12 -5.97
N VAL A 99 3.90 -0.81 -5.92
CA VAL A 99 3.10 0.14 -5.12
C VAL A 99 2.13 0.89 -6.02
N HIS A 100 0.85 0.90 -5.67
CA HIS A 100 -0.20 1.46 -6.50
C HIS A 100 -1.17 2.35 -5.72
N GLU A 101 -1.79 3.28 -6.43
CA GLU A 101 -3.03 3.94 -6.05
C GLU A 101 -4.16 3.51 -6.98
N VAL A 102 -5.34 3.28 -6.40
CA VAL A 102 -6.56 2.93 -7.14
C VAL A 102 -7.41 4.17 -7.28
N MET A 103 -7.54 4.62 -8.51
CA MET A 103 -8.35 5.78 -8.86
C MET A 103 -9.80 5.37 -9.04
N ASN A 104 -10.71 6.26 -8.65
CA ASN A 104 -12.17 6.00 -8.58
C ASN A 104 -12.55 4.80 -7.70
N SER A 105 -11.70 4.44 -6.73
CA SER A 105 -11.84 3.25 -5.90
C SER A 105 -13.27 3.03 -5.37
N SER A 106 -13.86 1.94 -5.85
CA SER A 106 -15.13 1.40 -5.37
C SER A 106 -15.08 1.12 -3.87
N LEU A 107 -13.96 0.57 -3.38
CA LEU A 107 -13.75 0.30 -1.95
C LEU A 107 -13.76 1.58 -1.11
N ALA A 108 -13.07 2.63 -1.54
CA ALA A 108 -13.06 3.91 -0.82
C ALA A 108 -14.46 4.55 -0.80
N ALA A 109 -15.23 4.42 -1.88
CA ALA A 109 -16.62 4.89 -1.95
C ALA A 109 -17.53 4.11 -1.00
N GLU A 110 -17.41 2.78 -0.95
CA GLU A 110 -18.17 1.90 -0.04
C GLU A 110 -17.90 2.24 1.43
N ILE A 111 -16.64 2.39 1.81
CA ILE A 111 -16.26 2.77 3.18
C ILE A 111 -16.78 4.16 3.53
N SER A 112 -16.68 5.11 2.60
CA SER A 112 -17.18 6.48 2.81
C SER A 112 -18.69 6.53 3.03
N ALA A 113 -19.45 5.62 2.41
CA ALA A 113 -20.90 5.53 2.57
C ALA A 113 -21.36 5.11 3.97
N VAL A 114 -20.49 4.43 4.74
CA VAL A 114 -20.77 3.93 6.10
C VAL A 114 -19.96 4.63 7.20
N SER A 115 -19.09 5.58 6.81
CA SER A 115 -18.21 6.29 7.72
C SER A 115 -18.71 7.71 8.01
N SER A 116 -18.23 8.29 9.12
CA SER A 116 -18.47 9.71 9.38
C SER A 116 -17.75 10.59 8.36
N PRO A 117 -18.26 11.79 8.04
CA PRO A 117 -17.56 12.72 7.16
C PRO A 117 -16.14 12.98 7.67
N GLY A 118 -15.17 12.90 6.77
CA GLY A 118 -13.75 13.03 7.08
C GLY A 118 -12.95 13.55 5.88
N PRO A 119 -11.61 13.45 5.95
CA PRO A 119 -10.74 13.72 4.81
C PRO A 119 -11.12 12.89 3.59
N VAL A 120 -10.72 13.37 2.41
CA VAL A 120 -10.83 12.57 1.17
C VAL A 120 -10.01 11.29 1.35
N GLN A 121 -10.65 10.15 1.10
CA GLN A 121 -10.05 8.83 1.25
C GLN A 121 -9.49 8.35 -0.09
N ARG A 122 -8.27 7.83 -0.07
CA ARG A 122 -7.51 7.28 -1.20
C ARG A 122 -7.25 5.80 -0.94
N HIS A 123 -7.15 5.00 -2.00
CA HIS A 123 -6.97 3.55 -1.89
C HIS A 123 -5.60 3.16 -2.43
N PHE A 124 -4.80 2.54 -1.57
CA PHE A 124 -3.44 2.12 -1.85
C PHE A 124 -3.35 0.59 -1.83
N VAL A 125 -2.58 0.04 -2.76
CA VAL A 125 -2.35 -1.40 -2.90
C VAL A 125 -0.86 -1.67 -3.09
N ILE A 126 -0.30 -2.55 -2.27
CA ILE A 126 1.11 -2.96 -2.36
C ILE A 126 1.15 -4.48 -2.45
N THR A 127 1.77 -4.99 -3.50
CA THR A 127 1.82 -6.43 -3.77
C THR A 127 3.17 -7.01 -3.34
N PHE A 128 3.14 -8.16 -2.67
CA PHE A 128 4.31 -8.89 -2.18
C PHE A 128 4.26 -10.34 -2.66
N GLN A 129 5.32 -11.09 -2.37
CA GLN A 129 5.42 -12.50 -2.75
C GLN A 129 4.26 -13.34 -2.19
N GLY A 130 3.99 -13.22 -0.89
CA GLY A 130 2.99 -14.04 -0.19
C GLY A 130 1.65 -13.37 0.09
N ALA A 131 1.53 -12.06 -0.15
CA ALA A 131 0.34 -11.29 0.23
C ALA A 131 0.22 -9.99 -0.58
N THR A 132 -0.96 -9.40 -0.51
CA THR A 132 -1.25 -8.05 -0.96
C THR A 132 -1.70 -7.24 0.26
N PHE A 133 -1.07 -6.08 0.44
CA PHE A 133 -1.53 -5.07 1.38
C PHE A 133 -2.47 -4.11 0.68
N GLU A 134 -3.57 -3.78 1.35
CA GLU A 134 -4.45 -2.69 0.91
C GLU A 134 -4.79 -1.78 2.06
N CYS A 135 -4.90 -0.49 1.78
CA CYS A 135 -5.28 0.51 2.75
C CYS A 135 -6.14 1.59 2.12
N VAL A 136 -7.15 2.04 2.85
CA VAL A 136 -7.88 3.27 2.55
C VAL A 136 -7.55 4.30 3.61
N ALA A 137 -6.92 5.39 3.19
CA ALA A 137 -6.35 6.42 4.05
C ALA A 137 -6.40 7.79 3.36
N SER A 138 -6.14 8.88 4.10
CA SER A 138 -6.17 10.22 3.49
C SER A 138 -4.99 10.49 2.55
N ASP A 139 -3.84 9.86 2.82
CA ASP A 139 -2.62 9.99 2.04
C ASP A 139 -1.65 8.83 2.34
N TYR A 140 -0.43 8.89 1.81
CA TYR A 140 0.70 8.09 2.22
C TYR A 140 1.95 8.97 2.40
N THR A 141 2.94 8.50 3.16
CA THR A 141 4.23 9.16 3.29
C THR A 141 5.32 8.12 3.47
N VAL A 142 6.35 8.13 2.61
CA VAL A 142 7.58 7.37 2.86
C VAL A 142 8.32 8.07 4.00
N VAL A 143 8.25 7.51 5.21
CA VAL A 143 8.82 8.14 6.41
C VAL A 143 10.32 7.86 6.55
N GLY A 144 10.82 6.83 5.88
CA GLY A 144 12.25 6.54 5.82
C GLY A 144 12.56 5.26 5.07
N VAL A 145 13.83 5.14 4.67
CA VAL A 145 14.44 3.92 4.16
C VAL A 145 15.66 3.62 5.04
N TYR A 146 15.77 2.38 5.50
CA TYR A 146 16.72 1.97 6.55
C TYR A 146 17.48 0.73 6.08
N GLY A 147 18.78 0.63 6.35
CA GLY A 147 19.60 -0.52 5.93
C GLY A 147 19.25 -1.87 6.60
N ALA A 148 18.28 -1.90 7.53
CA ALA A 148 17.85 -3.13 8.19
C ALA A 148 16.38 -3.08 8.66
N GLY A 149 15.69 -4.21 8.57
CA GLY A 149 14.30 -4.36 8.99
C GLY A 149 14.02 -4.10 10.48
N GLU A 150 14.98 -4.39 11.37
CA GLU A 150 14.85 -4.09 12.81
C GLU A 150 14.79 -2.59 13.08
N ILE A 151 15.54 -1.79 12.32
CA ILE A 151 15.52 -0.32 12.41
C ILE A 151 14.18 0.18 11.90
N ALA A 152 13.75 -0.27 10.72
CA ALA A 152 12.43 0.07 10.17
C ALA A 152 11.29 -0.26 11.15
N SER A 153 11.35 -1.42 11.82
CA SER A 153 10.38 -1.85 12.84
C SER A 153 10.32 -0.92 14.03
N ARG A 154 11.48 -0.53 14.57
CA ARG A 154 11.56 0.40 15.69
C ARG A 154 10.99 1.77 15.31
N GLU A 155 11.35 2.29 14.14
CA GLU A 155 10.87 3.59 13.68
C GLU A 155 9.36 3.56 13.41
N ALA A 156 8.84 2.50 12.77
CA ALA A 156 7.40 2.30 12.58
C ALA A 156 6.62 2.29 13.90
N PHE A 157 7.12 1.57 14.91
CA PHE A 157 6.50 1.54 16.24
C PHE A 157 6.54 2.90 16.94
N SER A 158 7.58 3.71 16.71
CA SER A 158 7.67 5.05 17.28
C SER A 158 6.62 6.02 16.71
N LEU A 159 6.17 5.78 15.47
CA LEU A 159 5.28 6.65 14.69
C LEU A 159 3.78 6.34 14.87
N VAL A 160 3.42 5.17 15.39
CA VAL A 160 2.02 4.70 15.47
C VAL A 160 1.16 5.36 16.57
N ARG A 161 1.68 6.37 17.27
CA ARG A 161 0.99 7.03 18.38
C ARG A 161 -0.32 7.71 18.00
#